data_AF-A0A7W7PVT2-F1
#
_entry.id   AF-A0A7W7PVT2-F1
#
_cell.length_a   1.000
_cell.length_b   1.000
_cell.length_c   1.000
_cell.angle_alpha   90.00
_cell.angle_beta   90.00
_cell.angle_gamma   90.00
#
_symmetry.space_group_name_H-M   'P 1'
#
loop_
_entity.id
_entity.type
_entity.pdbx_description
1 polymer ?
#
loop_
_entity_poly.entity_id
_entity_poly.type
_entity_poly.pdbx_seq_one_letter_code
_entity_poly.pdbx_strand_id
1 'polypeptide(L)' 'MKRLGRDATAAVLSRHTGHDANITRAILQACATVCRACADECGRHAGQHDHCRVCAEACRRCEQACNDLTDSLG' A
#
# COMPACT_ATOMS: atom_id res chain seq x y z
N MET A 1 -13.61 -8.57 -2.51
CA MET A 1 -12.86 -7.43 -1.92
C MET A 1 -11.41 -7.74 -1.50
N LYS A 2 -11.01 -8.96 -1.09
CA LYS A 2 -9.63 -9.25 -0.63
C LYS A 2 -8.50 -9.29 -1.69
N ARG A 3 -8.80 -9.19 -3.00
CA ARG A 3 -7.78 -9.28 -4.08
C ARG A 3 -7.49 -7.98 -4.83
N LEU A 4 -8.31 -6.93 -4.69
CA LEU A 4 -8.30 -5.85 -5.69
C LEU A 4 -7.32 -4.70 -5.40
N GLY A 5 -6.94 -4.46 -4.13
CA GLY A 5 -6.22 -3.23 -3.76
C GLY A 5 -4.71 -3.23 -4.03
N ARG A 6 -4.04 -4.38 -3.90
CA ARG A 6 -2.57 -4.47 -3.99
C ARG A 6 -2.08 -4.76 -5.41
N ASP A 7 -2.88 -5.51 -6.18
CA ASP A 7 -2.54 -5.93 -7.55
C ASP A 7 -2.53 -4.74 -8.52
N ALA A 8 -3.38 -3.73 -8.31
CA ALA A 8 -3.46 -2.55 -9.17
C ALA A 8 -2.16 -1.70 -9.10
N THR A 9 -1.70 -1.36 -7.89
CA THR A 9 -0.45 -0.62 -7.69
C THR A 9 0.75 -1.38 -8.24
N ALA A 10 0.83 -2.69 -7.98
CA ALA A 10 1.92 -3.53 -8.48
C ALA A 10 1.94 -3.58 -10.02
N ALA A 11 0.77 -3.69 -10.67
CA ALA A 11 0.66 -3.71 -12.12
C ALA A 11 1.15 -2.40 -12.76
N VAL A 12 0.80 -1.24 -12.17
CA VAL A 12 1.27 0.06 -12.68
C VAL A 12 2.77 0.24 -12.48
N LEU A 13 3.29 -0.06 -11.28
CA LEU A 13 4.72 0.09 -10.99
C LEU A 13 5.61 -0.82 -11.84
N SER A 14 5.10 -1.98 -12.26
CA SER A 14 5.84 -2.93 -13.09
C SER A 14 5.95 -2.50 -14.56
N ARG A 15 5.21 -1.46 -14.97
CA ARG A 15 5.21 -0.99 -16.36
C ARG A 15 6.19 0.17 -16.54
N HIS A 16 7.30 -0.11 -17.20
CA HIS A 16 8.35 0.88 -17.47
C HIS A 16 8.17 1.64 -18.81
N THR A 17 7.31 1.18 -19.71
CA THR A 17 7.06 1.83 -21.01
C THR A 17 5.88 2.79 -20.95
N GLY A 18 6.09 4.04 -21.41
CA GLY A 18 5.08 5.11 -21.32
C GLY A 18 4.80 5.54 -19.87
N HIS A 19 5.85 5.56 -19.05
CA HIS A 19 5.75 5.90 -17.63
C HIS A 19 5.31 7.36 -17.44
N ASP A 20 4.22 7.55 -16.70
CA ASP A 20 3.76 8.86 -16.25
C ASP A 20 3.93 8.95 -14.73
N ALA A 21 4.79 9.87 -14.30
CA ALA A 21 5.11 10.08 -12.89
C ALA A 21 3.91 10.63 -12.10
N ASN A 22 3.00 11.40 -12.72
CA ASN A 22 1.81 11.92 -12.05
C ASN A 22 0.82 10.81 -11.75
N ILE A 23 0.61 9.91 -12.72
CA ILE A 23 -0.24 8.72 -12.53
C ILE A 23 0.35 7.82 -11.44
N THR A 24 1.66 7.58 -11.50
CA THR A 24 2.37 6.77 -10.51
C THR A 24 2.23 7.35 -9.10
N ARG A 25 2.46 8.66 -8.94
CA ARG A 25 2.28 9.39 -7.67
C ARG A 25 0.86 9.24 -7.13
N ALA A 26 -0.15 9.47 -7.95
CA ALA A 26 -1.55 9.38 -7.53
C ALA A 26 -1.92 7.97 -7.03
N ILE A 27 -1.43 6.93 -7.72
CA ILE A 27 -1.69 5.54 -7.34
C ILE A 27 -0.95 5.15 -6.06
N LEU A 28 0.30 5.60 -5.88
CA LEU A 28 1.04 5.37 -4.64
C LEU A 28 0.38 6.04 -3.42
N GLN A 29 -0.10 7.27 -3.57
CA GLN A 29 -0.84 7.99 -2.52
C GLN A 29 -2.14 7.27 -2.13
N ALA A 30 -2.88 6.77 -3.13
CA ALA A 30 -4.07 5.95 -2.88
C ALA A 30 -3.73 4.65 -2.14
N CYS A 31 -2.66 3.96 -2.57
CA CYS A 31 -2.18 2.73 -1.93
C CYS A 31 -1.76 2.96 -0.48
N ALA A 32 -0.99 4.01 -0.21
CA ALA A 32 -0.56 4.40 1.14
C ALA A 32 -1.77 4.67 2.05
N THR A 33 -2.78 5.39 1.54
CA THR A 33 -4.01 5.68 2.29
C THR A 33 -4.78 4.43 2.67
N VAL A 34 -4.93 3.49 1.73
CA VAL A 34 -5.60 2.20 2.00
C VAL A 34 -4.78 1.36 2.98
N CYS A 35 -3.46 1.31 2.82
CA CYS A 35 -2.57 0.56 3.72
C CYS A 35 -2.61 1.09 5.14
N ARG A 36 -2.63 2.42 5.33
CA ARG A 36 -2.81 3.04 6.65
C ARG A 36 -4.10 2.61 7.31
N ALA A 37 -5.23 2.78 6.61
CA ALA A 37 -6.55 2.42 7.13
C ALA A 37 -6.65 0.93 7.46
N CYS A 38 -6.06 0.07 6.61
CA CYS A 38 -6.04 -1.38 6.84
C CYS A 38 -5.16 -1.75 8.05
N ALA A 39 -4.00 -1.10 8.21
CA ALA A 39 -3.12 -1.32 9.35
C ALA A 39 -3.77 -0.88 10.66
N ASP A 40 -4.45 0.27 10.66
CA ASP A 40 -5.18 0.78 11.82
C ASP A 40 -6.28 -0.18 12.25
N GLU A 41 -7.11 -0.64 11.30
CA GLU A 41 -8.20 -1.56 11.60
C GLU A 41 -7.69 -2.94 12.03
N CYS A 42 -6.72 -3.52 11.32
CA CYS A 42 -6.14 -4.82 11.72
C CYS A 42 -5.43 -4.74 13.07
N GLY A 43 -4.81 -3.61 13.40
CA GLY A 43 -4.15 -3.37 14.68
C GLY A 43 -5.09 -3.50 15.88
N ARG A 44 -6.36 -3.10 15.72
CA ARG A 44 -7.39 -3.26 16.78
C ARG A 44 -7.65 -4.72 17.16
N HIS A 45 -7.38 -5.65 16.25
CA HIS A 45 -7.63 -7.09 16.42
C HIS A 45 -6.36 -7.90 16.69
N ALA A 46 -5.17 -7.27 16.67
CA ALA A 46 -3.89 -7.96 16.73
C ALA A 46 -3.63 -8.76 18.02
N GLY A 47 -4.26 -8.37 19.13
CA GLY A 47 -4.19 -9.12 20.40
C GLY A 47 -5.11 -10.35 20.48
N GLN A 48 -6.07 -10.46 19.56
CA GLN A 48 -7.06 -11.55 19.51
C GLN A 48 -6.80 -12.52 18.36
N HIS A 49 -6.20 -12.03 17.27
CA HIS A 49 -6.05 -12.77 16.03
C HIS A 49 -4.66 -12.60 15.43
N ASP A 50 -3.89 -13.70 15.36
CA ASP A 50 -2.54 -13.69 14.78
C ASP A 50 -2.50 -13.19 13.33
N HIS A 51 -3.52 -13.54 12.53
CA HIS A 51 -3.59 -13.08 11.16
C HIS A 51 -3.79 -11.55 11.06
N CYS A 52 -4.47 -10.93 12.02
CA CYS A 52 -4.62 -9.48 12.08
C CYS A 52 -3.30 -8.79 12.44
N ARG A 53 -2.51 -9.37 13.34
CA ARG A 53 -1.16 -8.87 13.65
C ARG A 53 -0.26 -8.87 12.41
N VAL A 54 -0.17 -10.00 11.71
CA VAL A 54 0.64 -10.13 10.49
C VAL A 54 0.14 -9.18 9.39
N CYS A 55 -1.18 -9.04 9.23
CA CYS A 55 -1.76 -8.12 8.25
C CYS A 55 -1.42 -6.66 8.59
N ALA A 56 -1.54 -6.25 9.85
CA ALA A 56 -1.21 -4.89 10.29
C ALA A 56 0.26 -4.55 10.00
N GLU A 57 1.19 -5.44 10.35
CA GLU A 57 2.62 -5.27 10.08
C GLU A 57 2.92 -5.17 8.57
N ALA A 58 2.28 -6.02 7.76
CA ALA A 58 2.46 -5.99 6.31
C ALA A 58 1.91 -4.68 5.69
N CYS A 59 0.76 -4.21 6.16
CA CYS A 59 0.18 -2.96 5.72
C CYS A 59 1.03 -1.75 6.12
N ARG A 60 1.62 -1.74 7.33
CA ARG A 60 2.58 -0.69 7.72
C ARG A 60 3.81 -0.64 6.84
N ARG A 61 4.40 -1.81 6.53
CA ARG A 61 5.54 -1.87 5.60
C ARG A 61 5.17 -1.39 4.21
N CYS A 62 3.97 -1.73 3.72
CA CYS A 62 3.49 -1.29 2.42
C CYS A 62 3.20 0.22 2.38
N GLU A 63 2.59 0.78 3.43
CA GLU A 63 2.39 2.22 3.60
C GLU A 63 3.72 2.96 3.52
N GLN A 64 4.72 2.54 4.30
CA GLN A 64 6.05 3.14 4.31
C GLN A 64 6.69 3.09 2.92
N ALA A 65 6.71 1.92 2.28
CA ALA A 65 7.31 1.77 0.95
C ALA A 65 6.61 2.64 -0.11
N CYS A 66 5.29 2.82 -0.02
CA CYS A 66 4.57 3.70 -0.94
C CYS A 66 4.93 5.17 -0.73
N ASN A 67 5.08 5.60 0.53
CA ASN A 67 5.49 6.97 0.85
C ASN A 67 6.93 7.22 0.40
N ASP A 68 7.87 6.32 0.73
CA ASP A 68 9.28 6.43 0.35
C ASP A 68 9.44 6.54 -1.18
N LEU A 69 8.70 5.69 -1.92
CA LEU A 69 8.72 5.75 -3.38
C LEU A 69 8.10 7.05 -3.90
N THR A 70 7.01 7.52 -3.30
CA THR A 70 6.37 8.79 -3.66
C THR A 70 7.32 9.99 -3.48
N ASP A 71 8.10 9.98 -2.41
CA ASP A 71 9.08 11.04 -2.10
C ASP A 71 10.26 10.98 -3.07
N SER A 72 10.67 9.78 -3.50
CA SER A 72 11.75 9.62 -4.48
C SER A 72 11.39 10.08 -5.91
N LEU A 73 10.09 10.28 -6.21
CA LEU A 73 9.61 10.67 -7.53
C LEU A 73 9.61 12.19 -7.79
N GLY A 74 9.93 13.04 -6.80
CA GLY A 74 10.01 14.50 -6.95
C GLY A 74 8.67 15.22 -6.88
#